data_AF-A0A7K8V7M1-F1
#
_entry.id   AF-A0A7K8V7M1-F1
#
_cell.length_a   1.000
_cell.length_b   1.000
_cell.length_c   1.000
_cell.angle_alpha   90.00
_cell.angle_beta   90.00
_cell.angle_gamma   90.00
#
_symmetry.space_group_name_H-M   'P 1'
#
loop_
_entity.id
_entity.type
_entity.pdbx_description
1 polymer ?
#
loop_
_entity_poly.entity_id
_entity_poly.type
_entity_poly.pdbx_seq_one_letter_code
_entity_poly.pdbx_strand_id
1 'polypeptide(L)'
;GGTVIGSARCQDFRMHEGRLKAARNLVKRGITNLCVIGGDGSLTGADTFRAEWSSLLTELVKGGGITAEEAKKSSHLNIVGMVGSIDNDFCGTDMTIGTDSALHRIMEIVDAITTTAQSHQRTFVLEVMGRHCGYV
;
A
#
# COMPACT_ATOMS: atom_id res chain seq x y z
N GLY A 1 8.40 -0.74 -14.94
CA GLY A 1 8.21 -0.84 -13.47
C GLY A 1 6.86 -0.26 -13.08
N GLY A 2 6.47 -0.40 -11.82
CA GLY A 2 5.14 0.03 -11.32
C GLY A 2 4.13 -1.12 -11.23
N THR A 3 2.87 -0.80 -10.98
CA THR A 3 1.78 -1.79 -10.85
C THR A 3 0.89 -1.82 -12.09
N VAL A 4 0.81 -2.97 -12.78
CA VAL A 4 -0.02 -3.13 -14.01
C VAL A 4 -1.50 -2.92 -13.73
N ILE A 5 -1.96 -3.29 -12.53
CA ILE A 5 -3.34 -3.10 -12.06
C ILE A 5 -3.61 -1.67 -11.56
N GLY A 6 -2.61 -0.79 -11.60
CA GLY A 6 -2.68 0.58 -11.10
C GLY A 6 -2.50 0.68 -9.59
N SER A 7 -2.36 1.91 -9.11
CA SER A 7 -2.42 2.27 -7.69
C SER A 7 -3.03 3.67 -7.59
N ALA A 8 -3.91 3.89 -6.61
CA ALA A 8 -4.60 5.16 -6.45
C ALA A 8 -4.76 5.49 -4.96
N ARG A 9 -4.65 6.77 -4.61
CA ARG A 9 -5.02 7.24 -3.28
C ARG A 9 -6.55 7.22 -3.17
N CYS A 10 -7.07 6.51 -2.17
CA CYS A 10 -8.50 6.37 -1.95
C CYS A 10 -8.90 7.12 -0.66
N GLN A 11 -9.45 8.33 -0.79
CA GLN A 11 -9.91 9.11 0.36
C GLN A 11 -11.18 8.51 0.97
N ASP A 12 -12.10 8.04 0.14
CA ASP A 12 -13.36 7.42 0.58
C ASP A 12 -13.12 6.26 1.55
N PHE A 13 -12.06 5.47 1.34
CA PHE A 13 -11.72 4.32 2.20
C PHE A 13 -11.26 4.74 3.61
N ARG A 14 -10.88 6.00 3.81
CA ARG A 14 -10.63 6.54 5.16
C ARG A 14 -11.92 6.71 5.96
N MET A 15 -13.04 6.86 5.27
CA MET A 15 -14.36 6.96 5.90
C MET A 15 -15.01 5.60 6.05
N HIS A 16 -15.83 5.46 7.09
CA HIS A 16 -16.58 4.23 7.37
C HIS A 16 -17.45 3.80 6.18
N GLU A 17 -18.15 4.74 5.55
CA GLU A 17 -19.00 4.47 4.39
C GLU A 17 -18.24 3.87 3.19
N GLY A 18 -17.02 4.34 2.94
CA GLY A 18 -16.18 3.79 1.88
C GLY A 18 -15.73 2.36 2.19
N ARG A 19 -15.41 2.06 3.45
CA ARG A 19 -15.10 0.69 3.90
C ARG A 19 -16.33 -0.22 3.82
N LEU A 20 -17.51 0.27 4.20
CA LEU A 20 -18.78 -0.45 4.07
C LEU A 20 -19.06 -0.83 2.61
N LYS A 21 -18.86 0.11 1.68
CA LYS A 21 -18.97 -0.12 0.23
C LYS A 21 -17.97 -1.16 -0.27
N ALA A 22 -16.72 -1.10 0.20
CA ALA A 22 -15.69 -2.08 -0.15
C ALA A 22 -16.05 -3.48 0.38
N ALA A 23 -16.47 -3.60 1.64
CA ALA A 23 -16.89 -4.86 2.25
C ALA A 23 -18.05 -5.49 1.47
N ARG A 24 -19.05 -4.71 1.08
CA ARG A 24 -20.16 -5.19 0.24
C ARG A 24 -19.67 -5.80 -1.07
N ASN A 25 -18.74 -5.12 -1.76
CA ASN A 25 -18.21 -5.60 -3.03
C ASN A 25 -17.44 -6.92 -2.89
N LEU A 26 -16.67 -7.07 -1.81
CA LEU A 26 -15.93 -8.30 -1.52
C LEU A 26 -16.88 -9.47 -1.21
N VAL A 27 -17.84 -9.25 -0.31
CA VAL A 27 -18.83 -10.26 0.11
C VAL A 27 -19.66 -10.74 -1.08
N LYS A 28 -20.13 -9.82 -1.94
CA LYS A 28 -20.90 -10.17 -3.15
C LYS A 28 -20.13 -11.03 -4.14
N ARG A 29 -18.79 -11.01 -4.07
CA ARG A 29 -17.90 -11.83 -4.90
C ARG A 29 -17.36 -13.06 -4.14
N GLY A 30 -17.75 -13.26 -2.87
CA GLY A 30 -17.22 -14.32 -2.02
C GLY A 30 -15.74 -14.19 -1.71
N ILE A 31 -15.20 -12.96 -1.75
CA ILE A 31 -13.77 -12.70 -1.51
C ILE A 31 -13.56 -12.46 -0.02
N THR A 32 -12.87 -13.41 0.62
CA THR A 32 -12.51 -13.35 2.05
C THR A 32 -10.99 -13.39 2.28
N ASN A 33 -10.21 -13.45 1.19
CA ASN A 33 -8.76 -13.46 1.24
C ASN A 33 -8.26 -12.25 0.46
N LEU A 34 -7.54 -11.35 1.13
CA LEU A 34 -7.04 -10.11 0.57
C LEU A 34 -5.52 -10.06 0.71
N CYS A 35 -4.83 -9.90 -0.43
CA CYS A 35 -3.42 -9.56 -0.44
C CYS A 35 -3.27 -8.06 -0.71
N VAL A 36 -2.66 -7.33 0.22
CA VAL A 36 -2.46 -5.89 0.13
C VAL A 36 -0.99 -5.61 -0.09
N ILE A 37 -0.66 -5.00 -1.25
CA ILE A 37 0.70 -4.60 -1.59
C ILE A 37 0.76 -3.08 -1.61
N GLY A 38 1.56 -2.49 -0.73
CA GLY A 38 1.70 -1.04 -0.64
C GLY A 38 2.63 -0.60 0.48
N GLY A 39 2.67 0.71 0.73
CA GLY A 39 3.44 1.28 1.84
C GLY A 39 2.66 1.25 3.17
N ASP A 40 3.24 1.88 4.19
CA ASP A 40 2.72 1.93 5.55
C ASP A 40 1.21 2.29 5.65
N GLY A 41 0.79 3.36 4.97
CA GLY A 41 -0.61 3.80 5.00
C GLY A 41 -1.60 2.78 4.40
N SER A 42 -1.17 1.98 3.43
CA SER A 42 -2.01 0.91 2.85
C SER A 42 -2.17 -0.26 3.82
N LEU A 43 -1.09 -0.65 4.50
CA LEU A 43 -1.10 -1.75 5.46
C LEU A 43 -1.87 -1.39 6.73
N THR A 44 -1.70 -0.15 7.22
CA THR A 44 -2.50 0.40 8.32
C THR A 44 -4.00 0.38 7.98
N GLY A 45 -4.38 0.84 6.77
CA GLY A 45 -5.77 0.81 6.33
C GLY A 45 -6.35 -0.61 6.23
N ALA A 46 -5.51 -1.59 5.87
CA ALA A 46 -5.91 -2.99 5.81
C ALA A 46 -6.16 -3.58 7.20
N ASP A 47 -5.31 -3.27 8.20
CA ASP A 47 -5.52 -3.75 9.57
C ASP A 47 -6.79 -3.16 10.20
N THR A 48 -7.03 -1.85 10.04
CA THR A 48 -8.29 -1.21 10.45
C THR A 48 -9.49 -1.89 9.80
N PHE A 49 -9.41 -2.16 8.49
CA PHE A 49 -10.49 -2.81 7.76
C PHE A 49 -10.78 -4.24 8.27
N ARG A 50 -9.74 -4.99 8.64
CA ARG A 50 -9.89 -6.31 9.27
C ARG A 50 -10.53 -6.20 10.65
N ALA A 51 -10.10 -5.25 11.47
CA ALA A 51 -10.62 -5.04 12.82
C ALA A 51 -12.11 -4.67 12.81
N GLU A 52 -12.55 -3.87 11.83
CA GLU A 52 -13.93 -3.43 11.67
C GLU A 52 -14.83 -4.44 10.92
N TRP A 53 -14.27 -5.51 10.34
CA TRP A 53 -14.96 -6.39 9.40
C TRP A 53 -16.30 -6.93 9.91
N SER A 54 -16.34 -7.43 11.15
CA SER A 54 -17.56 -7.99 11.76
C SER A 54 -18.66 -6.94 11.95
N SER A 55 -18.28 -5.71 12.31
CA SER A 55 -19.20 -4.57 12.44
C SER A 55 -19.79 -4.19 11.08
N LEU A 56 -18.94 -4.09 10.06
CA LEU A 56 -19.36 -3.78 8.68
C LEU A 56 -20.34 -4.83 8.13
N LEU A 57 -20.11 -6.12 8.39
CA LEU A 57 -21.03 -7.18 7.97
C LEU A 57 -22.39 -7.04 8.66
N THR A 58 -22.40 -6.77 9.96
CA THR A 58 -23.63 -6.59 10.74
C THR A 58 -24.47 -5.44 10.19
N GLU A 59 -23.82 -4.32 9.88
CA GLU A 59 -24.46 -3.15 9.29
C GLU A 59 -24.98 -3.43 7.87
N LEU A 60 -24.20 -4.12 7.04
CA LEU A 60 -24.63 -4.50 5.69
C LEU A 60 -25.84 -5.44 5.68
N VAL A 61 -25.94 -6.36 6.65
CA VAL A 61 -27.12 -7.22 6.81
C VAL A 61 -28.33 -6.37 7.23
N LYS A 62 -28.16 -5.49 8.23
CA LYS A 62 -29.24 -4.60 8.71
C LYS A 62 -29.74 -3.64 7.63
N GLY A 63 -28.84 -3.12 6.80
CA GLY A 63 -29.15 -2.24 5.67
C GLY A 63 -29.65 -2.97 4.41
N GLY A 64 -29.78 -4.30 4.43
CA GLY A 64 -30.20 -5.10 3.28
C GLY A 64 -29.20 -5.12 2.11
N GLY A 65 -27.95 -4.73 2.34
CA GLY A 65 -26.89 -4.71 1.34
C GLY A 65 -26.37 -6.11 0.99
N ILE A 66 -26.44 -7.04 1.93
CA ILE A 66 -26.07 -8.46 1.82
C ILE A 66 -27.07 -9.34 2.60
N THR A 67 -27.14 -10.62 2.26
CA THR A 67 -27.94 -11.60 3.01
C THR A 67 -27.18 -12.16 4.22
N ALA A 68 -27.90 -12.71 5.20
CA ALA A 68 -27.28 -13.35 6.37
C ALA A 68 -26.38 -14.55 5.99
N GLU A 69 -26.75 -15.29 4.92
CA GLU A 69 -25.94 -16.39 4.39
C GLU A 69 -24.63 -15.90 3.75
N GLU A 70 -24.69 -14.80 2.99
CA GLU A 70 -23.49 -14.16 2.42
C GLU A 70 -22.55 -13.66 3.52
N ALA A 71 -23.10 -13.06 4.57
CA ALA A 71 -22.34 -12.61 5.74
C ALA A 71 -21.69 -13.79 6.49
N LYS A 72 -22.42 -14.90 6.68
CA LYS A 72 -21.90 -16.10 7.35
C LYS A 72 -20.75 -16.75 6.59
N LYS A 73 -20.89 -16.86 5.25
CA LYS A 73 -19.82 -17.36 4.36
C LYS A 73 -18.58 -16.46 4.40
N SER A 74 -18.77 -15.17 4.63
CA SER A 74 -17.70 -14.17 4.67
C SER A 74 -17.33 -13.74 6.09
N SER A 75 -17.63 -14.56 7.09
CA SER A 75 -17.50 -14.20 8.52
C SER A 75 -16.08 -13.85 8.96
N HIS A 76 -15.07 -14.34 8.24
CA HIS A 76 -13.67 -14.06 8.50
C HIS A 76 -13.00 -13.45 7.27
N LEU A 77 -12.15 -12.45 7.50
CA LEU A 77 -11.33 -11.81 6.47
C LEU A 77 -9.85 -12.10 6.74
N ASN A 78 -9.26 -12.90 5.86
CA ASN A 78 -7.82 -13.16 5.85
C ASN A 78 -7.12 -12.03 5.10
N ILE A 79 -6.15 -11.39 5.75
CA ILE A 79 -5.33 -10.35 5.12
C ILE A 79 -3.85 -10.74 5.20
N VAL A 80 -3.17 -10.62 4.07
CA VAL A 80 -1.70 -10.69 3.97
C VAL A 80 -1.20 -9.37 3.41
N GLY A 81 -0.21 -8.78 4.06
CA GLY A 81 0.43 -7.53 3.64
C GLY A 81 1.81 -7.78 3.04
N MET A 82 2.14 -7.06 1.96
CA MET A 82 3.50 -6.98 1.43
C MET A 82 3.90 -5.51 1.31
N VAL A 83 5.11 -5.19 1.77
CA VAL A 83 5.59 -3.81 1.76
C VAL A 83 6.19 -3.47 0.40
N GLY A 84 5.47 -2.64 -0.35
CA GLY A 84 5.93 -2.02 -1.59
C GLY A 84 6.23 -0.54 -1.36
N SER A 85 7.51 -0.23 -1.16
CA SER A 85 8.01 1.13 -0.90
C SER A 85 9.43 1.26 -1.46
N ILE A 86 9.79 2.47 -1.90
CA ILE A 86 11.18 2.78 -2.22
C ILE A 86 11.93 3.27 -0.98
N ASP A 87 11.20 3.81 0.00
CA ASP A 87 11.75 4.57 1.13
C ASP A 87 12.37 3.65 2.21
N ASN A 88 12.14 2.33 2.16
CA ASN A 88 12.49 1.36 3.22
C ASN A 88 12.00 1.79 4.61
N ASP A 89 10.75 2.27 4.67
CA ASP A 89 10.17 2.99 5.80
C ASP A 89 9.28 2.12 6.72
N PHE A 90 9.25 0.80 6.52
CA PHE A 90 8.38 -0.09 7.28
C PHE A 90 9.16 -0.93 8.29
N CYS A 91 8.85 -0.75 9.58
CA CYS A 91 9.47 -1.54 10.64
C CYS A 91 9.00 -3.00 10.59
N GLY A 92 9.92 -3.93 10.83
CA GLY A 92 9.64 -5.38 10.83
C GLY A 92 10.04 -6.11 9.54
N THR A 93 10.52 -5.39 8.51
CA THR A 93 11.25 -5.96 7.38
C THR A 93 12.61 -5.29 7.26
N ASP A 94 13.63 -6.05 6.84
CA ASP A 94 14.97 -5.48 6.59
C ASP A 94 15.01 -4.65 5.31
N MET A 95 14.18 -5.02 4.31
CA MET A 95 14.11 -4.40 2.99
C MET A 95 12.66 -4.35 2.48
N THR A 96 12.32 -3.27 1.78
CA THR A 96 11.02 -3.12 1.09
C THR A 96 11.12 -3.31 -0.42
N ILE A 97 10.03 -3.78 -1.04
CA ILE A 97 9.99 -4.01 -2.49
C ILE A 97 10.03 -2.66 -3.21
N GLY A 98 11.13 -2.41 -3.93
CA GLY A 98 11.34 -1.19 -4.71
C GLY A 98 12.58 -0.41 -4.30
N THR A 99 13.10 -0.61 -3.09
CA THR A 99 14.28 0.10 -2.57
C THR A 99 15.52 -0.10 -3.43
N ASP A 100 15.88 -1.35 -3.76
CA ASP A 100 17.04 -1.66 -4.60
C ASP A 100 16.92 -1.05 -6.01
N SER A 101 15.73 -1.16 -6.62
CA SER A 101 15.45 -0.53 -7.91
C SER A 101 15.59 1.00 -7.85
N ALA A 102 15.17 1.65 -6.77
CA ALA A 102 15.31 3.09 -6.60
C ALA A 102 16.77 3.49 -6.40
N LEU A 103 17.52 2.76 -5.57
CA LEU A 103 18.95 2.98 -5.36
C LEU A 103 19.74 2.82 -6.65
N HIS A 104 19.42 1.79 -7.44
CA HIS A 104 20.06 1.58 -8.74
C HIS A 104 19.83 2.76 -9.70
N ARG A 105 18.63 3.37 -9.71
CA ARG A 105 18.36 4.59 -10.48
C ARG A 105 19.14 5.80 -9.97
N ILE A 106 19.31 5.95 -8.66
CA ILE A 106 20.12 7.01 -8.07
C ILE A 106 21.59 6.86 -8.47
N MET A 107 22.13 5.65 -8.37
CA MET A 107 23.50 5.34 -8.78
C MET A 107 23.75 5.68 -10.25
N GLU A 108 22.85 5.32 -11.15
CA GLU A 108 22.99 5.68 -12.58
C GLU A 108 23.06 7.20 -12.81
N ILE A 109 22.28 7.98 -12.06
CA ILE A 109 22.29 9.45 -12.15
C ILE A 109 23.62 10.01 -11.61
N VAL A 110 24.09 9.48 -10.47
CA VAL A 110 25.37 9.87 -9.87
C VAL A 110 26.53 9.57 -10.82
N ASP A 111 26.56 8.37 -11.40
CA ASP A 111 27.59 7.96 -12.36
C ASP A 111 27.59 8.86 -13.60
N ALA A 112 26.41 9.19 -14.13
CA ALA A 112 26.28 10.09 -15.28
C ALA A 112 26.82 11.50 -14.99
N ILE A 113 26.61 12.03 -13.79
CA ILE A 113 27.02 13.39 -13.42
C ILE A 113 28.52 13.45 -13.05
N THR A 114 29.07 12.37 -12.48
CA THR A 114 30.46 12.32 -11.96
C THR A 114 31.50 12.73 -13.01
N THR A 115 31.33 12.27 -14.25
CA THR A 115 32.25 12.60 -15.36
C THR A 115 32.31 14.11 -15.65
N THR A 116 31.16 14.79 -15.55
CA THR A 116 31.05 16.24 -15.78
C THR A 116 31.53 17.05 -14.58
N ALA A 117 31.32 16.55 -13.36
CA ALA A 117 31.77 17.19 -12.12
C ALA A 117 33.29 17.27 -12.07
N GLN A 118 33.97 16.18 -12.42
CA GLN A 118 35.44 16.11 -12.45
C GLN A 118 36.04 17.04 -13.52
N SER A 119 35.45 17.07 -14.72
CA SER A 119 35.98 17.85 -15.85
C SER A 119 35.98 19.37 -15.62
N HIS A 120 35.01 19.88 -14.84
CA HIS A 120 34.84 21.32 -14.62
C HIS A 120 34.95 21.74 -13.15
N GLN A 121 35.41 20.85 -12.25
CA GLN A 121 35.49 21.09 -10.81
C GLN A 121 34.18 21.65 -10.22
N ARG A 122 33.05 21.05 -10.60
CA ARG A 122 31.73 21.48 -10.14
C ARG A 122 31.30 20.72 -8.91
N THR A 123 30.61 21.42 -8.01
CA THR A 123 29.87 20.80 -6.90
C THR A 123 28.41 20.61 -7.33
N PHE A 124 27.89 19.41 -7.14
CA PHE A 124 26.48 19.08 -7.37
C PHE A 124 25.81 18.72 -6.04
N VAL A 125 24.58 19.18 -5.87
CA VAL A 125 23.69 18.77 -4.76
C VAL A 125 22.54 18.00 -5.38
N LEU A 126 22.32 16.77 -4.90
CA LEU A 126 21.30 15.86 -5.39
C LEU A 126 20.26 15.63 -4.28
N GLU A 127 19.00 15.96 -4.56
CA GLU A 127 17.87 15.63 -3.70
C GLU A 127 17.28 14.29 -4.15
N VAL A 128 17.16 13.34 -3.23
CA VAL A 128 16.58 12.01 -3.47
C VAL A 128 15.24 11.85 -2.74
N MET A 129 14.45 10.87 -3.17
CA MET A 129 13.24 10.48 -2.47
C MET A 129 13.57 9.80 -1.13
N GLY A 130 12.58 9.62 -0.26
CA GLY A 130 12.78 9.10 1.09
C GLY A 130 11.71 9.58 2.07
N ARG A 131 10.98 10.64 1.73
CA ARG A 131 9.92 11.27 2.56
C ARG A 131 10.41 11.62 3.98
N HIS A 132 10.24 10.70 4.93
CA HIS A 132 10.64 10.86 6.33
C HIS A 132 11.69 9.81 6.76
N CYS A 133 12.26 9.08 5.80
CA CYS A 133 13.29 8.07 5.95
C CYS A 133 14.52 8.48 5.14
N GLY A 134 15.70 8.37 5.74
CA GLY A 134 17.00 8.67 5.09
C GLY A 134 17.77 7.42 4.70
N TYR A 135 17.09 6.29 4.48
CA TYR A 135 17.73 5.05 4.06
C TYR A 135 18.29 5.16 2.63
N VAL A 136 17.56 5.85 1.77
CA VAL A 136 17.90 6.11 0.36
C VAL A 136 18.69 7.42 0.24
#